data_AF-A0A3D0GUS4-F1
#
_entry.id   AF-A0A3D0GUS4-F1
#
_cell.length_a   1.000
_cell.length_b   1.000
_cell.length_c   1.000
_cell.angle_alpha   90.00
_cell.angle_beta   90.00
_cell.angle_gamma   90.00
#
_symmetry.space_group_name_H-M   'P 1'
#
loop_
_entity.id
_entity.type
_entity.pdbx_description
1 polymer ?
#
loop_
_entity_poly.entity_id
_entity_poly.type
_entity_poly.pdbx_seq_one_letter_code
_entity_poly.pdbx_strand_id
1 'polypeptide(L)'
;MRKVLAMENEKTILTQADAYVFGQGSHYEIYNKLGAHLITKDGVKGTYFAVWAPHAEAVYVVGLFNAWSLNDNYRMNRVFESGLWEIFLPGIKDGYTYKYLIVTKDGRHLYKADPFASESEMRPHNASVVCDLNGFEWGDGDWIKEKTKEDHLKSKMAIYEVHLGSWRKKDSSDDGFYSYRELAPMLAKYVKDMGYTHVEIMGVAEYPFDGSWGYQVTGYYAPTKRYGRPKDFMYFVNYLHMCGIGVIMDWVPAHFPKDEHGLAKFDGEALYEYADPRKGEHPDWGTYVFDYGRNEVSNFLIANALFWIEKYHIDGLRVDAVASMLYLDYGRRDGQWVPNKYGGNGNLEAMEFLRHLNSIVNKRCPQAITIAEESTAWPNVSGDVEDPNRNGCLGFTFKWNMGWMHDFL
;
A
#
# COMPACT_ATOMS: atom_id res chain seq x y z
N MET A 1 26.67 25.48 -28.05
CA MET A 1 25.53 25.44 -27.10
C MET A 1 24.60 24.23 -27.26
N ARG A 2 24.30 23.69 -28.46
CA ARG A 2 23.44 22.49 -28.62
C ARG A 2 24.07 21.12 -28.31
N LYS A 3 25.39 21.03 -28.11
CA LYS A 3 26.10 19.77 -27.79
C LYS A 3 26.40 19.55 -26.30
N VAL A 4 26.15 20.55 -25.44
CA VAL A 4 26.42 20.45 -23.99
C VAL A 4 25.18 19.95 -23.22
N LEU A 5 23.97 20.21 -23.75
CA LEU A 5 22.70 19.74 -23.16
C LEU A 5 22.37 18.27 -23.45
N ALA A 6 23.15 17.57 -24.29
CA ALA A 6 22.92 16.18 -24.65
C ALA A 6 23.71 15.17 -23.81
N MET A 7 24.59 15.62 -22.90
CA MET A 7 25.45 14.75 -22.08
C MET A 7 24.98 14.58 -20.61
N GLU A 8 23.92 15.27 -20.19
CA GLU A 8 23.43 15.17 -18.80
C GLU A 8 22.20 14.24 -18.63
N ASN A 9 21.57 13.82 -19.73
CA ASN A 9 20.36 12.98 -19.70
C ASN A 9 20.60 11.46 -19.61
N GLU A 10 21.86 10.99 -19.47
CA GLU A 10 22.19 9.56 -19.34
C GLU A 10 22.42 9.09 -17.89
N LYS A 11 22.40 9.99 -16.88
CA LYS A 11 22.79 9.61 -15.51
C LYS A 11 21.66 9.03 -14.66
N THR A 12 20.42 9.48 -14.85
CA THR A 12 19.27 9.18 -13.98
C THR A 12 18.30 8.17 -14.59
N ILE A 13 17.71 7.31 -13.76
CA ILE A 13 16.73 6.30 -14.20
C ILE A 13 15.30 6.84 -14.07
N LEU A 14 15.07 7.69 -13.06
CA LEU A 14 13.85 8.48 -12.95
C LEU A 14 13.88 9.62 -13.97
N THR A 15 12.94 9.59 -14.91
CA THR A 15 12.84 10.65 -15.91
C THR A 15 12.18 11.90 -15.34
N GLN A 16 12.37 13.05 -16.00
CA GLN A 16 11.66 14.28 -15.63
C GLN A 16 10.13 14.11 -15.74
N ALA A 17 9.67 13.28 -16.68
CA ALA A 17 8.25 12.94 -16.82
C ALA A 17 7.75 12.12 -15.62
N ASP A 18 8.52 11.12 -15.16
CA ASP A 18 8.19 10.35 -13.96
C ASP A 18 8.04 11.28 -12.75
N ALA A 19 9.02 12.15 -12.52
CA ALA A 19 9.00 13.11 -11.41
C ALA A 19 7.83 14.11 -11.51
N TYR A 20 7.54 14.61 -12.71
CA TYR A 20 6.41 15.53 -12.94
C TYR A 20 5.07 14.86 -12.64
N VAL A 21 4.82 13.67 -13.20
CA VAL A 21 3.53 12.98 -13.05
C VAL A 21 3.33 12.51 -11.60
N PHE A 22 4.40 12.12 -10.91
CA PHE A 22 4.36 11.83 -9.47
C PHE A 22 3.99 13.06 -8.64
N GLY A 23 4.60 14.22 -8.90
CA GLY A 23 4.25 15.49 -8.24
C GLY A 23 2.83 15.99 -8.57
N GLN A 24 2.22 15.50 -9.65
CA GLN A 24 0.80 15.74 -9.99
C GLN A 24 -0.16 14.71 -9.38
N GLY A 25 0.35 13.69 -8.69
CA GLY A 25 -0.49 12.68 -8.03
C GLY A 25 -1.11 11.65 -8.98
N SER A 26 -0.56 11.47 -10.18
CA SER A 26 -1.17 10.66 -11.25
C SER A 26 -0.26 9.60 -11.87
N HIS A 27 0.86 9.26 -11.21
CA HIS A 27 1.77 8.20 -11.64
C HIS A 27 1.35 6.86 -11.05
N TYR A 28 0.36 6.22 -11.68
CA TYR A 28 -0.28 5.00 -11.18
C TYR A 28 0.63 3.76 -11.16
N GLU A 29 1.79 3.84 -11.78
CA GLU A 29 2.80 2.78 -11.85
C GLU A 29 4.11 3.20 -11.17
N ILE A 30 4.06 4.20 -10.28
CA ILE A 30 5.25 4.77 -9.61
C ILE A 30 6.06 3.70 -8.86
N TYR A 31 5.41 2.63 -8.41
CA TYR A 31 6.05 1.48 -7.76
C TYR A 31 7.01 0.71 -8.69
N ASN A 32 6.97 0.91 -10.01
CA ASN A 32 7.98 0.37 -10.95
C ASN A 32 9.25 1.26 -11.01
N LYS A 33 9.26 2.39 -10.29
CA LYS A 33 10.35 3.37 -10.26
C LYS A 33 10.88 3.60 -8.85
N LEU A 34 10.01 3.89 -7.89
CA LEU A 34 10.37 4.02 -6.48
C LEU A 34 10.49 2.65 -5.84
N GLY A 35 11.31 2.56 -4.79
CA GLY A 35 11.66 1.31 -4.14
C GLY A 35 13.01 0.77 -4.59
N ALA A 36 13.20 -0.54 -4.47
CA ALA A 36 14.40 -1.25 -4.90
C ALA A 36 14.12 -2.16 -6.11
N HIS A 37 14.85 -1.96 -7.20
CA HIS A 37 14.64 -2.64 -8.48
C HIS A 37 15.93 -3.29 -8.98
N LEU A 38 15.90 -4.60 -9.22
CA LEU A 38 17.02 -5.30 -9.83
C LEU A 38 17.09 -4.95 -11.32
N ILE A 39 18.21 -4.34 -11.73
CA ILE A 39 18.39 -3.87 -13.11
C ILE A 39 19.81 -4.18 -13.63
N THR A 40 20.00 -4.00 -14.93
CA THR A 40 21.32 -3.95 -15.56
C THR A 40 21.55 -2.54 -16.10
N LYS A 41 22.54 -1.82 -15.56
CA LYS A 41 22.94 -0.49 -16.03
C LYS A 41 24.35 -0.58 -16.62
N ASP A 42 24.52 -0.15 -17.86
CA ASP A 42 25.81 -0.18 -18.57
C ASP A 42 26.50 -1.55 -18.55
N GLY A 43 25.72 -2.63 -18.66
CA GLY A 43 26.21 -4.02 -18.62
C GLY A 43 26.49 -4.57 -17.21
N VAL A 44 26.31 -3.77 -16.15
CA VAL A 44 26.54 -4.17 -14.76
C VAL A 44 25.21 -4.47 -14.08
N LYS A 45 25.10 -5.65 -13.46
CA LYS A 45 23.94 -6.03 -12.64
C LYS A 45 24.04 -5.42 -11.24
N GLY A 46 22.92 -4.91 -10.74
CA GLY A 46 22.83 -4.36 -9.41
C GLY A 46 21.39 -4.01 -9.05
N THR A 47 21.25 -3.22 -7.99
CA THR A 47 19.94 -2.74 -7.55
C THR A 47 19.89 -1.22 -7.69
N TYR A 48 18.83 -0.73 -8.32
CA TYR A 48 18.45 0.67 -8.33
C TYR A 48 17.54 0.95 -7.15
N PHE A 49 17.85 2.00 -6.39
CA PHE A 49 17.06 2.46 -5.25
C PHE A 49 16.55 3.86 -5.54
N ALA A 50 15.29 4.12 -5.21
CA ALA A 50 14.72 5.46 -5.25
C ALA A 50 13.68 5.69 -4.16
N VAL A 51 13.69 6.89 -3.58
CA VAL A 51 12.82 7.26 -2.45
C VAL A 51 12.44 8.74 -2.49
N TRP A 52 11.24 9.05 -2.03
CA TRP A 52 10.76 10.42 -1.86
C TRP A 52 11.06 10.91 -0.44
N ALA A 53 11.87 11.96 -0.31
CA ALA A 53 12.29 12.54 0.97
C ALA A 53 12.68 14.03 0.76
N PRO A 54 11.73 14.91 0.42
CA PRO A 54 11.99 16.29 0.01
C PRO A 54 12.73 17.12 1.07
N HIS A 55 12.45 16.91 2.36
CA HIS A 55 13.00 17.71 3.46
C HIS A 55 14.37 17.20 3.93
N ALA A 56 14.77 15.98 3.55
CA ALA A 56 16.05 15.40 3.94
C ALA A 56 17.24 16.27 3.50
N GLU A 57 18.29 16.34 4.31
CA GLU A 57 19.57 16.96 3.94
C GLU A 57 20.40 16.00 3.07
N ALA A 58 20.44 14.72 3.44
CA ALA A 58 21.06 13.65 2.66
C ALA A 58 20.33 12.32 2.88
N VAL A 59 20.39 11.43 1.89
CA VAL A 59 19.87 10.07 1.98
C VAL A 59 20.94 9.09 1.57
N TYR A 60 21.05 7.97 2.28
CA TYR A 60 21.98 6.88 2.00
C TYR A 60 21.22 5.56 2.00
N VAL A 61 21.71 4.59 1.22
CA VAL A 61 21.24 3.20 1.33
C VAL A 61 22.18 2.44 2.26
N VAL A 62 21.63 1.90 3.35
CA VAL A 62 22.40 1.12 4.33
C VAL A 62 21.85 -0.29 4.43
N GLY A 63 22.71 -1.27 4.64
CA GLY A 63 22.32 -2.67 4.72
C GLY A 63 23.47 -3.57 5.12
N LEU A 64 23.27 -4.90 5.05
CA LEU A 64 24.33 -5.86 5.40
C LEU A 64 25.60 -5.68 4.56
N PHE A 65 25.45 -5.27 3.29
CA PHE A 65 26.54 -5.04 2.35
C PHE A 65 27.49 -3.89 2.72
N ASN A 66 27.09 -3.00 3.64
CA ASN A 66 27.94 -1.94 4.18
C ASN A 66 27.90 -1.88 5.72
N ALA A 67 27.57 -3.01 6.36
CA ALA A 67 27.48 -3.14 7.82
C ALA A 67 26.59 -2.07 8.48
N TRP A 68 25.52 -1.65 7.81
CA TRP A 68 24.57 -0.63 8.28
C TRP A 68 25.20 0.75 8.56
N SER A 69 26.36 1.04 7.96
CA SER A 69 27.14 2.25 8.23
C SER A 69 26.85 3.39 7.26
N LEU A 70 26.90 4.63 7.76
CA LEU A 70 26.89 5.84 6.94
C LEU A 70 28.21 5.89 6.16
N ASN A 71 28.12 5.81 4.83
CA ASN A 71 29.27 5.79 3.94
C ASN A 71 28.91 6.48 2.61
N ASP A 72 29.73 7.44 2.20
CA ASP A 72 29.50 8.27 1.00
C ASP A 72 29.40 7.47 -0.30
N ASN A 73 29.96 6.26 -0.37
CA ASN A 73 29.79 5.37 -1.53
C ASN A 73 28.34 4.91 -1.74
N TYR A 74 27.49 5.08 -0.73
CA TYR A 74 26.07 4.71 -0.74
C TYR A 74 25.13 5.92 -0.64
N ARG A 75 25.67 7.14 -0.79
CA ARG A 75 24.91 8.39 -0.78
C ARG A 75 24.07 8.52 -2.05
N MET A 76 22.77 8.73 -1.88
CA MET A 76 21.83 8.92 -2.98
C MET A 76 21.93 10.33 -3.58
N ASN A 77 21.62 10.46 -4.86
CA ASN A 77 21.62 11.72 -5.60
C ASN A 77 20.20 12.27 -5.65
N ARG A 78 20.03 13.58 -5.47
CA ARG A 78 18.73 14.24 -5.71
C ARG A 78 18.39 14.20 -7.21
N VAL A 79 17.12 13.97 -7.50
CA VAL A 79 16.57 13.91 -8.84
C VAL A 79 15.77 15.20 -9.09
N PHE A 80 16.34 16.13 -9.87
CA PHE A 80 15.75 17.44 -10.14
C PHE A 80 15.35 18.19 -8.84
N GLU A 81 14.33 19.06 -8.91
CA GLU A 81 13.71 19.73 -7.75
C GLU A 81 12.48 18.95 -7.22
N SER A 82 12.43 17.64 -7.43
CA SER A 82 11.23 16.81 -7.15
C SER A 82 11.14 16.26 -5.73
N GLY A 83 12.20 16.40 -4.92
CA GLY A 83 12.31 15.75 -3.62
C GLY A 83 12.60 14.24 -3.68
N LEU A 84 12.77 13.68 -4.88
CA LEU A 84 13.18 12.30 -5.10
C LEU A 84 14.70 12.16 -4.98
N TRP A 85 15.14 11.01 -4.48
CA TRP A 85 16.52 10.59 -4.36
C TRP A 85 16.71 9.26 -5.06
N GLU A 86 17.87 9.03 -5.69
CA GLU A 86 18.18 7.75 -6.33
C GLU A 86 19.66 7.34 -6.23
N ILE A 87 19.92 6.04 -6.37
CA ILE A 87 21.25 5.49 -6.60
C ILE A 87 21.16 4.13 -7.31
N PHE A 88 22.13 3.81 -8.15
CA PHE A 88 22.36 2.44 -8.60
C PHE A 88 23.57 1.86 -7.87
N LEU A 89 23.38 0.73 -7.20
CA LEU A 89 24.44 0.02 -6.47
C LEU A 89 24.76 -1.32 -7.16
N PRO A 90 25.97 -1.49 -7.72
CA PRO A 90 26.36 -2.72 -8.39
C PRO A 90 26.48 -3.88 -7.39
N GLY A 91 26.16 -5.09 -7.84
CA GLY A 91 26.38 -6.32 -7.05
C GLY A 91 25.39 -6.58 -5.91
N ILE A 92 24.47 -5.67 -5.62
CA ILE A 92 23.35 -5.92 -4.69
C ILE A 92 22.28 -6.76 -5.41
N LYS A 93 21.86 -7.86 -4.77
CA LYS A 93 21.03 -8.93 -5.36
C LYS A 93 19.73 -9.12 -4.59
N ASP A 94 18.82 -9.91 -5.16
CA ASP A 94 17.65 -10.46 -4.46
C ASP A 94 18.03 -11.02 -3.08
N GLY A 95 17.21 -10.74 -2.07
CA GLY A 95 17.39 -11.18 -0.69
C GLY A 95 18.27 -10.28 0.18
N TYR A 96 18.94 -9.26 -0.37
CA TYR A 96 19.72 -8.34 0.44
C TYR A 96 18.82 -7.41 1.26
N THR A 97 19.08 -7.32 2.56
CA THR A 97 18.36 -6.41 3.47
C THR A 97 18.94 -5.00 3.38
N TYR A 98 18.07 -3.99 3.39
CA TYR A 98 18.44 -2.58 3.35
C TYR A 98 17.43 -1.67 4.07
N LYS A 99 17.87 -0.44 4.33
CA LYS A 99 17.08 0.70 4.80
C LYS A 99 17.59 1.97 4.13
N TYR A 100 16.78 3.02 4.19
CA TYR A 100 17.26 4.37 3.96
C TYR A 100 17.75 4.98 5.28
N LEU A 101 19.00 5.45 5.29
CA LEU A 101 19.50 6.33 6.33
C LEU A 101 19.30 7.77 5.86
N ILE A 102 18.39 8.48 6.52
CA ILE A 102 18.04 9.86 6.21
C ILE A 102 18.70 10.77 7.23
N VAL A 103 19.51 11.71 6.74
CA VAL A 103 20.06 12.82 7.53
C VAL A 103 19.11 13.99 7.38
N THR A 104 18.53 14.45 8.49
CA THR A 104 17.63 15.60 8.54
C THR A 104 18.42 16.91 8.57
N LYS A 105 17.76 18.05 8.29
CA LYS A 105 18.39 19.38 8.37
C LYS A 105 18.92 19.73 9.76
N ASP A 106 18.32 19.17 10.82
CA ASP A 106 18.75 19.34 12.21
C ASP A 106 19.80 18.29 12.66
N GLY A 107 20.31 17.47 11.74
CA GLY A 107 21.43 16.55 11.97
C GLY A 107 21.05 15.19 12.60
N ARG A 108 19.77 14.87 12.76
CA ARG A 108 19.33 13.54 13.19
C ARG A 108 19.54 12.52 12.06
N HIS A 109 19.82 11.28 12.46
CA HIS A 109 19.92 10.14 11.54
C HIS A 109 18.70 9.23 11.75
N LEU A 110 17.84 9.13 10.73
CA LEU A 110 16.64 8.30 10.76
C LEU A 110 16.87 7.04 9.92
N TYR A 111 16.58 5.86 10.48
CA TYR A 111 16.67 4.59 9.76
C TYR A 111 15.28 4.13 9.35
N LYS A 112 14.95 4.30 8.07
CA LYS A 112 13.62 4.03 7.52
C LYS A 112 13.60 2.77 6.68
N ALA A 113 12.57 1.95 6.89
CA ALA A 113 12.17 0.97 5.90
C ALA A 113 11.75 1.70 4.62
N ASP A 114 11.92 1.06 3.47
CA ASP A 114 11.51 1.60 2.18
C ASP A 114 9.97 1.61 2.08
N PRO A 115 9.32 2.78 1.87
CA PRO A 115 7.87 2.87 1.68
C PRO A 115 7.35 2.00 0.52
N PHE A 116 8.19 1.76 -0.49
CA PHE A 116 7.90 0.97 -1.69
C PHE A 116 8.60 -0.40 -1.68
N ALA A 117 9.02 -0.89 -0.50
CA ALA A 117 9.58 -2.23 -0.37
C ALA A 117 8.60 -3.28 -0.91
N SER A 118 9.10 -4.18 -1.76
CA SER A 118 8.33 -5.34 -2.23
C SER A 118 8.42 -6.56 -1.29
N GLU A 119 9.38 -6.56 -0.37
CA GLU A 119 9.57 -7.59 0.66
C GLU A 119 10.17 -6.94 1.92
N SER A 120 9.85 -7.50 3.09
CA SER A 120 10.34 -7.05 4.40
C SER A 120 10.96 -8.21 5.18
N GLU A 121 11.79 -7.91 6.17
CA GLU A 121 12.21 -8.90 7.16
C GLU A 121 11.04 -9.38 8.04
N MET A 122 11.21 -10.54 8.68
CA MET A 122 10.23 -11.06 9.63
C MET A 122 10.26 -10.23 10.91
N ARG A 123 9.09 -9.75 11.34
CA ARG A 123 8.93 -9.05 12.63
C ARG A 123 9.57 -9.85 13.78
N PRO A 124 10.26 -9.19 14.74
CA PRO A 124 10.32 -7.75 14.97
C PRO A 124 11.41 -7.02 14.17
N HIS A 125 12.13 -7.71 13.27
CA HIS A 125 13.04 -7.03 12.34
C HIS A 125 12.24 -6.17 11.35
N ASN A 126 12.89 -5.14 10.81
CA ASN A 126 12.20 -4.05 10.11
C ASN A 126 13.03 -3.43 8.98
N ALA A 127 14.01 -4.17 8.44
CA ALA A 127 14.60 -3.78 7.16
C ALA A 127 13.72 -4.23 6.00
N SER A 128 13.82 -3.49 4.90
CA SER A 128 13.31 -3.89 3.61
C SER A 128 14.25 -4.92 2.99
N VAL A 129 13.74 -5.74 2.07
CA VAL A 129 14.50 -6.76 1.36
C VAL A 129 14.37 -6.50 -0.14
N VAL A 130 15.51 -6.47 -0.84
CA VAL A 130 15.51 -6.41 -2.31
C VAL A 130 14.83 -7.66 -2.83
N CYS A 131 13.74 -7.51 -3.59
CA CYS A 131 12.94 -8.64 -4.06
C CYS A 131 12.68 -8.56 -5.56
N ASP A 132 13.02 -9.62 -6.28
CA ASP A 132 12.61 -9.80 -7.67
C ASP A 132 11.19 -10.37 -7.75
N LEU A 133 10.22 -9.52 -8.09
CA LEU A 133 8.83 -9.93 -8.34
C LEU A 133 8.64 -10.63 -9.70
N ASN A 134 9.61 -10.59 -10.61
CA ASN A 134 9.47 -11.17 -11.94
C ASN A 134 9.61 -12.70 -11.96
N GLY A 135 9.13 -13.34 -13.02
CA GLY A 135 9.34 -14.78 -13.25
C GLY A 135 8.43 -15.70 -12.44
N PHE A 136 7.36 -15.18 -11.83
CA PHE A 136 6.25 -16.02 -11.37
C PHE A 136 5.32 -16.32 -12.56
N GLU A 137 4.99 -17.60 -12.75
CA GLU A 137 4.11 -18.06 -13.83
C GLU A 137 2.67 -18.19 -13.32
N TRP A 138 1.80 -17.26 -13.73
CA TRP A 138 0.37 -17.30 -13.42
C TRP A 138 -0.39 -18.31 -14.29
N GLY A 139 -1.33 -19.03 -13.68
CA GLY A 139 -2.22 -20.00 -14.31
C GLY A 139 -3.69 -19.59 -14.30
N ASP A 140 -4.01 -18.34 -13.93
CA ASP A 140 -5.35 -17.80 -13.71
C ASP A 140 -5.89 -16.98 -14.89
N GLY A 141 -5.29 -17.10 -16.07
CA GLY A 141 -5.65 -16.27 -17.23
C GLY A 141 -7.11 -16.37 -17.66
N ASP A 142 -7.78 -17.51 -17.44
CA ASP A 142 -9.21 -17.66 -17.74
C ASP A 142 -10.09 -17.00 -16.67
N TRP A 143 -9.68 -17.06 -15.40
CA TRP A 143 -10.33 -16.33 -14.29
C TRP A 143 -10.34 -14.82 -14.54
N ILE A 144 -9.18 -14.23 -14.85
CA ILE A 144 -9.06 -12.78 -15.10
C ILE A 144 -9.93 -12.34 -16.28
N LYS A 145 -9.98 -13.13 -17.37
CA LYS A 145 -10.82 -12.84 -18.54
C LYS A 145 -12.31 -12.89 -18.21
N GLU A 146 -12.73 -13.82 -17.34
CA GLU A 146 -14.12 -13.94 -16.90
C GLU A 146 -14.49 -12.76 -16.01
N LYS A 147 -13.69 -12.49 -14.96
CA LYS A 147 -13.93 -11.40 -14.00
C LYS A 147 -13.96 -10.02 -14.64
N THR A 148 -13.13 -9.77 -15.64
CA THR A 148 -13.11 -8.51 -16.40
C THR A 148 -14.46 -8.18 -17.08
N LYS A 149 -15.28 -9.20 -17.37
CA LYS A 149 -16.58 -9.05 -18.06
C LYS A 149 -17.77 -9.24 -17.11
N GLU A 150 -17.51 -9.54 -15.84
CA GLU A 150 -18.52 -9.86 -14.86
C GLU A 150 -19.25 -8.60 -14.40
N ASP A 151 -20.57 -8.69 -14.26
CA ASP A 151 -21.36 -7.69 -13.55
C ASP A 151 -21.38 -8.06 -12.07
N HIS A 152 -20.39 -7.55 -11.32
CA HIS A 152 -20.20 -7.87 -9.90
C HIS A 152 -21.45 -7.62 -9.06
N LEU A 153 -22.30 -6.65 -9.42
CA LEU A 153 -23.55 -6.33 -8.71
C LEU A 153 -24.64 -7.40 -8.88
N LYS A 154 -24.54 -8.25 -9.90
CA LYS A 154 -25.49 -9.34 -10.18
C LYS A 154 -24.92 -10.72 -9.90
N SER A 155 -23.61 -10.82 -9.73
CA SER A 155 -22.93 -12.08 -9.49
C SER A 155 -23.09 -12.58 -8.05
N LYS A 156 -22.88 -13.89 -7.88
CA LYS A 156 -22.96 -14.53 -6.57
C LYS A 156 -21.77 -14.11 -5.70
N MET A 157 -22.05 -13.47 -4.57
CA MET A 157 -21.03 -13.06 -3.61
C MET A 157 -21.36 -13.60 -2.23
N ALA A 158 -20.62 -14.65 -1.84
CA ALA A 158 -20.60 -15.18 -0.49
C ALA A 158 -19.14 -15.20 -0.03
N ILE A 159 -18.83 -14.38 0.97
CA ILE A 159 -17.47 -14.09 1.41
C ILE A 159 -17.19 -14.85 2.70
N TYR A 160 -16.04 -15.53 2.76
CA TYR A 160 -15.48 -16.09 3.99
C TYR A 160 -14.32 -15.21 4.45
N GLU A 161 -14.54 -14.37 5.45
CA GLU A 161 -13.50 -13.53 6.06
C GLU A 161 -12.52 -14.39 6.88
N VAL A 162 -11.22 -14.12 6.75
CA VAL A 162 -10.18 -14.90 7.41
C VAL A 162 -8.95 -14.07 7.78
N HIS A 163 -8.51 -14.22 9.02
CA HIS A 163 -7.18 -13.80 9.45
C HIS A 163 -6.20 -14.97 9.30
N LEU A 164 -5.27 -14.88 8.33
CA LEU A 164 -4.40 -15.99 7.93
C LEU A 164 -3.53 -16.53 9.09
N GLY A 165 -3.11 -15.66 10.01
CA GLY A 165 -2.25 -16.02 11.14
C GLY A 165 -2.95 -16.77 12.28
N SER A 166 -4.29 -16.82 12.26
CA SER A 166 -5.09 -17.46 13.32
C SER A 166 -6.13 -18.45 12.80
N TRP A 167 -6.37 -18.52 11.50
CA TRP A 167 -7.29 -19.50 10.90
C TRP A 167 -6.94 -20.95 11.27
N ARG A 168 -5.64 -21.28 11.18
CA ARG A 168 -5.10 -22.56 11.61
C ARG A 168 -3.66 -22.38 12.09
N LYS A 169 -3.27 -23.07 13.15
CA LYS A 169 -1.90 -23.09 13.65
C LYS A 169 -1.28 -24.48 13.59
N LYS A 170 0.04 -24.51 13.38
CA LYS A 170 0.88 -25.70 13.55
C LYS A 170 1.12 -25.91 15.04
N ASP A 171 1.04 -27.16 15.48
CA ASP A 171 1.35 -27.54 16.87
C ASP A 171 2.85 -27.41 17.20
N SER A 172 3.72 -27.22 16.19
CA SER A 172 5.16 -27.45 16.28
C SER A 172 6.06 -26.23 16.03
N SER A 173 5.54 -25.00 16.00
CA SER A 173 6.37 -23.79 15.82
C SER A 173 6.02 -22.69 16.82
N ASP A 174 7.01 -21.89 17.20
CA ASP A 174 6.88 -20.83 18.23
C ASP A 174 5.72 -19.85 17.92
N ASP A 175 5.57 -19.44 16.66
CA ASP A 175 4.46 -18.57 16.21
C ASP A 175 3.25 -19.36 15.65
N GLY A 176 3.44 -20.63 15.26
CA GLY A 176 2.39 -21.52 14.75
C GLY A 176 1.92 -21.26 13.32
N PHE A 177 2.54 -20.35 12.54
CA PHE A 177 2.01 -19.97 11.22
C PHE A 177 2.19 -21.04 10.14
N TYR A 178 1.21 -21.12 9.24
CA TYR A 178 1.36 -21.77 7.94
C TYR A 178 1.85 -20.78 6.90
N SER A 179 2.63 -21.27 5.93
CA SER A 179 3.00 -20.47 4.77
C SER A 179 1.82 -20.27 3.81
N TYR A 180 1.89 -19.25 2.96
CA TYR A 180 0.94 -19.01 1.87
C TYR A 180 0.74 -20.26 1.01
N ARG A 181 1.81 -21.00 0.72
CA ARG A 181 1.76 -22.25 -0.07
C ARG A 181 1.01 -23.37 0.61
N GLU A 182 1.12 -23.47 1.93
CA GLU A 182 0.39 -24.48 2.72
C GLU A 182 -1.07 -24.06 2.91
N LEU A 183 -1.33 -22.78 3.15
CA LEU A 183 -2.68 -22.23 3.36
C LEU A 183 -3.55 -22.37 2.11
N ALA A 184 -3.01 -22.09 0.92
CA ALA A 184 -3.80 -22.05 -0.31
C ALA A 184 -4.63 -23.33 -0.58
N PRO A 185 -4.06 -24.55 -0.61
CA PRO A 185 -4.85 -25.76 -0.82
C PRO A 185 -5.82 -26.08 0.32
N MET A 186 -5.43 -25.80 1.58
CA MET A 186 -6.30 -26.06 2.74
C MET A 186 -7.53 -25.15 2.72
N LEU A 187 -7.31 -23.86 2.49
CA LEU A 187 -8.35 -22.85 2.48
C LEU A 187 -9.25 -23.01 1.26
N ALA A 188 -8.69 -23.24 0.07
CA ALA A 188 -9.47 -23.49 -1.14
C ALA A 188 -10.43 -24.67 -0.97
N LYS A 189 -9.94 -25.77 -0.39
CA LYS A 189 -10.78 -26.95 -0.09
C LYS A 189 -11.92 -26.58 0.86
N TYR A 190 -11.60 -25.92 1.98
CA TYR A 190 -12.60 -25.53 2.98
C TYR A 190 -13.67 -24.59 2.40
N VAL A 191 -13.24 -23.52 1.72
CA VAL A 191 -14.12 -22.52 1.10
C VAL A 191 -15.06 -23.16 0.08
N LYS A 192 -14.54 -24.09 -0.75
CA LYS A 192 -15.36 -24.85 -1.70
C LYS A 192 -16.37 -25.77 -1.03
N ASP A 193 -15.93 -26.56 -0.05
CA ASP A 193 -16.81 -27.50 0.65
C ASP A 193 -17.97 -26.76 1.33
N MET A 194 -17.73 -25.55 1.80
CA MET A 194 -18.72 -24.68 2.44
C MET A 194 -19.57 -23.87 1.45
N GLY A 195 -19.19 -23.79 0.17
CA GLY A 195 -19.95 -23.13 -0.89
C GLY A 195 -19.77 -21.61 -1.00
N TYR A 196 -18.70 -21.05 -0.44
CA TYR A 196 -18.36 -19.64 -0.60
C TYR A 196 -17.77 -19.35 -2.00
N THR A 197 -17.90 -18.10 -2.47
CA THR A 197 -17.35 -17.67 -3.77
C THR A 197 -16.08 -16.84 -3.64
N HIS A 198 -15.87 -16.20 -2.49
CA HIS A 198 -14.70 -15.38 -2.22
C HIS A 198 -14.15 -15.65 -0.82
N VAL A 199 -12.86 -15.37 -0.65
CA VAL A 199 -12.22 -15.19 0.65
C VAL A 199 -11.88 -13.71 0.82
N GLU A 200 -12.13 -13.15 2.01
CA GLU A 200 -11.63 -11.82 2.39
C GLU A 200 -10.51 -11.99 3.41
N ILE A 201 -9.30 -11.55 3.07
CA ILE A 201 -8.10 -11.80 3.87
C ILE A 201 -7.66 -10.55 4.63
N MET A 202 -7.47 -10.72 5.94
CA MET A 202 -6.99 -9.69 6.84
C MET A 202 -5.47 -9.77 7.03
N GLY A 203 -4.83 -8.62 7.27
CA GLY A 203 -3.42 -8.52 7.65
C GLY A 203 -2.44 -9.11 6.65
N VAL A 204 -2.51 -8.60 5.42
CA VAL A 204 -1.64 -9.01 4.31
C VAL A 204 -0.48 -8.05 4.11
N ALA A 205 -0.70 -6.73 4.00
CA ALA A 205 0.39 -5.76 3.91
C ALA A 205 1.24 -5.79 5.20
N GLU A 206 2.56 -5.61 5.13
CA GLU A 206 3.45 -5.82 6.27
C GLU A 206 3.15 -4.89 7.46
N TYR A 207 3.16 -5.46 8.68
CA TYR A 207 2.79 -4.80 9.92
C TYR A 207 3.63 -5.32 11.10
N PRO A 208 3.99 -4.49 12.08
CA PRO A 208 4.97 -4.86 13.10
C PRO A 208 4.38 -5.70 14.24
N PHE A 209 3.06 -5.61 14.49
CA PHE A 209 2.43 -6.16 15.69
C PHE A 209 1.21 -7.04 15.39
N ASP A 210 1.24 -8.30 15.81
CA ASP A 210 0.16 -9.26 15.54
C ASP A 210 -1.20 -8.86 16.12
N GLY A 211 -1.19 -8.21 17.28
CA GLY A 211 -2.42 -7.79 17.95
C GLY A 211 -3.16 -6.65 17.23
N SER A 212 -2.57 -6.04 16.19
CA SER A 212 -3.29 -5.10 15.32
C SER A 212 -4.14 -5.80 14.26
N TRP A 213 -4.01 -7.14 14.12
CA TRP A 213 -4.63 -7.94 13.06
C TRP A 213 -4.27 -7.48 11.64
N GLY A 214 -3.23 -6.65 11.52
CA GLY A 214 -2.79 -6.05 10.27
C GLY A 214 -3.35 -4.66 9.96
N TYR A 215 -4.16 -4.07 10.83
CA TYR A 215 -4.69 -2.70 10.63
C TYR A 215 -3.69 -1.60 10.99
N GLN A 216 -2.48 -1.94 11.46
CA GLN A 216 -1.40 -0.96 11.67
C GLN A 216 -0.23 -1.29 10.74
N VAL A 217 -0.38 -0.94 9.46
CA VAL A 217 0.55 -1.28 8.37
C VAL A 217 1.77 -0.36 8.38
N THR A 218 2.96 -0.93 8.16
CA THR A 218 4.21 -0.17 7.94
C THR A 218 4.86 -0.46 6.58
N GLY A 219 4.58 -1.60 5.95
CA GLY A 219 5.06 -1.95 4.60
C GLY A 219 3.91 -2.17 3.63
N TYR A 220 3.42 -1.08 3.03
CA TYR A 220 2.23 -1.06 2.18
C TYR A 220 2.38 -1.88 0.89
N TYR A 221 3.59 -1.98 0.35
CA TYR A 221 3.90 -2.64 -0.92
C TYR A 221 4.47 -4.06 -0.77
N ALA A 222 4.46 -4.62 0.44
CA ALA A 222 4.99 -5.95 0.72
C ALA A 222 3.94 -6.82 1.41
N PRO A 223 3.64 -8.04 0.91
CA PRO A 223 2.91 -9.03 1.70
C PRO A 223 3.76 -9.42 2.91
N THR A 224 3.11 -9.63 4.05
CA THR A 224 3.79 -9.86 5.32
C THR A 224 4.66 -11.10 5.26
N LYS A 225 5.89 -10.97 5.77
CA LYS A 225 6.88 -12.03 5.78
C LYS A 225 6.47 -13.25 6.62
N ARG A 226 5.48 -13.08 7.50
CA ARG A 226 4.94 -14.13 8.41
C ARG A 226 4.60 -15.42 7.70
N TYR A 227 4.11 -15.35 6.47
CA TYR A 227 3.60 -16.51 5.73
C TYR A 227 4.46 -16.87 4.51
N GLY A 228 5.59 -16.21 4.28
CA GLY A 228 6.51 -16.53 3.18
C GLY A 228 6.97 -15.31 2.39
N ARG A 229 7.45 -15.55 1.17
CA ARG A 229 7.91 -14.50 0.26
C ARG A 229 6.76 -13.98 -0.62
N PRO A 230 6.93 -12.81 -1.28
CA PRO A 230 5.97 -12.30 -2.25
C PRO A 230 5.47 -13.32 -3.29
N LYS A 231 6.36 -14.12 -3.87
CA LYS A 231 5.99 -15.18 -4.84
C LYS A 231 5.19 -16.32 -4.23
N ASP A 232 5.25 -16.52 -2.92
CA ASP A 232 4.40 -17.48 -2.22
C ASP A 232 2.98 -16.91 -2.05
N PHE A 233 2.85 -15.60 -1.87
CA PHE A 233 1.55 -14.93 -1.90
C PHE A 233 0.93 -14.92 -3.31
N MET A 234 1.73 -14.68 -4.35
CA MET A 234 1.27 -14.86 -5.76
C MET A 234 0.76 -16.28 -5.99
N TYR A 235 1.46 -17.30 -5.49
CA TYR A 235 0.98 -18.69 -5.53
C TYR A 235 -0.36 -18.87 -4.81
N PHE A 236 -0.55 -18.26 -3.65
CA PHE A 236 -1.79 -18.37 -2.89
C PHE A 236 -2.99 -17.82 -3.68
N VAL A 237 -2.86 -16.62 -4.24
CA VAL A 237 -3.92 -16.01 -5.06
C VAL A 237 -4.16 -16.85 -6.32
N ASN A 238 -3.10 -17.20 -7.06
CA ASN A 238 -3.19 -18.01 -8.26
C ASN A 238 -3.91 -19.35 -8.02
N TYR A 239 -3.58 -20.03 -6.92
CA TYR A 239 -4.20 -21.31 -6.57
C TYR A 239 -5.70 -21.16 -6.27
N LEU A 240 -6.11 -20.10 -5.58
CA LEU A 240 -7.51 -19.80 -5.30
C LEU A 240 -8.28 -19.49 -6.59
N HIS A 241 -7.71 -18.70 -7.49
CA HIS A 241 -8.31 -18.41 -8.80
C HIS A 241 -8.47 -19.67 -9.67
N MET A 242 -7.46 -20.54 -9.70
CA MET A 242 -7.55 -21.85 -10.38
C MET A 242 -8.63 -22.74 -9.75
N CYS A 243 -8.99 -22.50 -8.50
CA CYS A 243 -10.13 -23.12 -7.84
C CYS A 243 -11.45 -22.36 -8.07
N GLY A 244 -11.47 -21.22 -8.76
CA GLY A 244 -12.68 -20.42 -8.95
C GLY A 244 -13.13 -19.70 -7.68
N ILE A 245 -12.19 -19.32 -6.81
CA ILE A 245 -12.43 -18.55 -5.58
C ILE A 245 -11.77 -17.19 -5.75
N GLY A 246 -12.53 -16.11 -5.54
CA GLY A 246 -11.97 -14.77 -5.57
C GLY A 246 -11.32 -14.35 -4.26
N VAL A 247 -10.36 -13.44 -4.35
CA VAL A 247 -9.58 -12.95 -3.20
C VAL A 247 -9.81 -11.46 -3.01
N ILE A 248 -10.46 -11.11 -1.90
CA ILE A 248 -10.63 -9.73 -1.43
C ILE A 248 -9.60 -9.50 -0.33
N MET A 249 -8.97 -8.33 -0.31
CA MET A 249 -7.98 -7.96 0.70
C MET A 249 -8.48 -6.76 1.50
N ASP A 250 -8.34 -6.84 2.82
CA ASP A 250 -8.45 -5.65 3.68
C ASP A 250 -7.28 -4.71 3.40
N TRP A 251 -7.62 -3.50 2.97
CA TRP A 251 -6.69 -2.44 2.60
C TRP A 251 -6.87 -1.25 3.53
N VAL A 252 -5.74 -0.72 4.03
CA VAL A 252 -5.73 0.20 5.18
C VAL A 252 -5.20 1.59 4.79
N PRO A 253 -5.94 2.39 4.01
CA PRO A 253 -5.53 3.73 3.62
C PRO A 253 -5.87 4.80 4.67
N ALA A 254 -6.59 4.45 5.74
CA ALA A 254 -7.15 5.42 6.67
C ALA A 254 -6.09 6.06 7.60
N HIS A 255 -5.08 5.28 7.98
CA HIS A 255 -4.09 5.67 8.98
C HIS A 255 -2.85 4.76 8.92
N PHE A 256 -1.80 5.14 9.64
CA PHE A 256 -0.59 4.34 9.83
C PHE A 256 0.02 4.58 11.23
N PRO A 257 0.72 3.59 11.83
CA PRO A 257 1.25 3.71 13.19
C PRO A 257 2.49 4.62 13.26
N LYS A 258 2.88 4.98 14.49
CA LYS A 258 4.00 5.91 14.77
C LYS A 258 5.37 5.23 14.84
N ASP A 259 5.48 3.96 14.45
CA ASP A 259 6.72 3.22 14.42
C ASP A 259 7.82 3.98 13.67
N GLU A 260 8.98 4.16 14.32
CA GLU A 260 10.06 4.99 13.79
C GLU A 260 10.59 4.50 12.45
N HIS A 261 10.56 3.19 12.19
CA HIS A 261 11.01 2.60 10.93
C HIS A 261 10.04 2.85 9.76
N GLY A 262 8.76 3.15 10.04
CA GLY A 262 7.70 3.34 9.06
C GLY A 262 7.61 4.79 8.54
N LEU A 263 6.42 5.19 8.11
CA LEU A 263 6.17 6.46 7.41
C LEU A 263 6.17 7.71 8.32
N ALA A 264 6.08 7.54 9.64
CA ALA A 264 6.00 8.62 10.61
C ALA A 264 7.17 9.61 10.49
N LYS A 265 6.89 10.89 10.24
CA LYS A 265 7.88 11.96 10.07
C LYS A 265 9.05 11.54 9.17
N PHE A 266 8.72 10.94 8.03
CA PHE A 266 9.62 10.10 7.26
C PHE A 266 11.00 10.71 7.02
N ASP A 267 11.05 11.99 6.64
CA ASP A 267 12.28 12.71 6.33
C ASP A 267 12.62 13.83 7.33
N GLY A 268 12.08 13.73 8.56
CA GLY A 268 12.35 14.64 9.68
C GLY A 268 11.23 15.62 10.01
N GLU A 269 10.27 15.79 9.10
CA GLU A 269 9.08 16.63 9.21
C GLU A 269 7.83 15.81 8.81
N ALA A 270 6.62 16.36 9.00
CA ALA A 270 5.39 15.72 8.54
C ALA A 270 5.41 15.59 7.00
N LEU A 271 5.42 14.35 6.50
CA LEU A 271 5.56 14.08 5.06
C LEU A 271 4.35 13.34 4.53
N TYR A 272 4.09 12.15 5.08
CA TYR A 272 2.95 11.31 4.72
C TYR A 272 1.71 11.68 5.52
N GLU A 273 1.88 12.15 6.74
CA GLU A 273 0.84 12.63 7.65
C GLU A 273 0.56 14.13 7.47
N TYR A 274 -0.67 14.56 7.81
CA TYR A 274 -0.96 15.99 7.92
C TYR A 274 -0.09 16.62 9.02
N ALA A 275 0.45 17.81 8.75
CA ALA A 275 1.26 18.56 9.72
C ALA A 275 0.45 19.08 10.92
N ASP A 276 -0.84 19.38 10.75
CA ASP A 276 -1.72 19.79 11.86
C ASP A 276 -2.24 18.55 12.60
N PRO A 277 -1.86 18.33 13.87
CA PRO A 277 -2.24 17.12 14.62
C PRO A 277 -3.76 17.00 14.84
N ARG A 278 -4.52 18.10 14.78
CA ARG A 278 -5.99 18.07 14.88
C ARG A 278 -6.65 17.37 13.70
N LYS A 279 -5.93 17.22 12.59
CA LYS A 279 -6.33 16.46 11.40
C LYS A 279 -5.48 15.21 11.20
N GLY A 280 -4.18 15.32 11.50
CA GLY A 280 -3.15 14.31 11.24
C GLY A 280 -3.03 13.19 12.24
N GLU A 281 -3.79 13.16 13.34
CA GLU A 281 -3.72 12.08 14.33
C GLU A 281 -5.09 11.55 14.70
N HIS A 282 -5.24 10.22 14.78
CA HIS A 282 -6.38 9.60 15.47
C HIS A 282 -6.04 9.49 16.97
N PRO A 283 -6.65 10.32 17.83
CA PRO A 283 -6.24 10.42 19.23
C PRO A 283 -6.49 9.13 20.01
N ASP A 284 -7.59 8.44 19.72
CA ASP A 284 -7.96 7.20 20.41
C ASP A 284 -7.10 5.99 20.00
N TRP A 285 -6.53 6.03 18.79
CA TRP A 285 -5.73 4.92 18.24
C TRP A 285 -4.22 5.16 18.38
N GLY A 286 -3.80 6.40 18.62
CA GLY A 286 -2.39 6.77 18.70
C GLY A 286 -1.66 6.69 17.35
N THR A 287 -2.38 6.76 16.22
CA THR A 287 -1.83 6.63 14.86
C THR A 287 -1.88 7.96 14.09
N TYR A 288 -1.08 8.06 13.02
CA TYR A 288 -1.12 9.17 12.08
C TYR A 288 -2.16 8.95 10.97
N VAL A 289 -2.70 10.05 10.44
CA VAL A 289 -3.63 10.10 9.30
C VAL A 289 -2.89 10.64 8.10
N PHE A 290 -3.01 9.97 6.95
CA PHE A 290 -2.40 10.40 5.70
C PHE A 290 -2.87 11.79 5.26
N ASP A 291 -1.95 12.61 4.74
CA ASP A 291 -2.27 13.87 4.07
C ASP A 291 -2.82 13.59 2.67
N TYR A 292 -4.12 13.30 2.58
CA TYR A 292 -4.80 13.06 1.30
C TYR A 292 -4.77 14.28 0.35
N GLY A 293 -4.47 15.48 0.87
CA GLY A 293 -4.37 16.69 0.07
C GLY A 293 -3.02 16.84 -0.64
N ARG A 294 -2.02 16.05 -0.23
CA ARG A 294 -0.70 16.05 -0.84
C ARG A 294 -0.65 15.05 -1.99
N ASN A 295 -0.33 15.55 -3.19
CA ASN A 295 -0.35 14.78 -4.43
C ASN A 295 0.45 13.49 -4.35
N GLU A 296 1.69 13.54 -3.86
CA GLU A 296 2.58 12.38 -3.75
C GLU A 296 2.06 11.32 -2.75
N VAL A 297 1.36 11.75 -1.70
CA VAL A 297 0.74 10.86 -0.69
C VAL A 297 -0.50 10.20 -1.27
N SER A 298 -1.37 10.96 -1.91
CA SER A 298 -2.51 10.41 -2.66
C SER A 298 -2.03 9.42 -3.73
N ASN A 299 -0.97 9.75 -4.48
CA ASN A 299 -0.36 8.85 -5.45
C ASN A 299 0.18 7.58 -4.80
N PHE A 300 0.86 7.69 -3.66
CA PHE A 300 1.39 6.53 -2.93
C PHE A 300 0.27 5.54 -2.61
N LEU A 301 -0.89 6.02 -2.17
CA LEU A 301 -2.03 5.17 -1.83
C LEU A 301 -2.75 4.63 -3.07
N ILE A 302 -3.02 5.45 -4.09
CA ILE A 302 -3.71 5.00 -5.31
C ILE A 302 -2.86 3.96 -6.06
N ALA A 303 -1.56 4.22 -6.21
CA ALA A 303 -0.65 3.26 -6.82
C ALA A 303 -0.50 1.99 -5.97
N ASN A 304 -0.70 2.06 -4.65
CA ASN A 304 -0.67 0.90 -3.78
C ASN A 304 -1.90 -0.01 -3.99
N ALA A 305 -3.09 0.57 -4.09
CA ALA A 305 -4.29 -0.18 -4.44
C ALA A 305 -4.13 -0.91 -5.78
N LEU A 306 -3.64 -0.20 -6.80
CA LEU A 306 -3.38 -0.78 -8.12
C LEU A 306 -2.25 -1.82 -8.08
N PHE A 307 -1.23 -1.63 -7.25
CA PHE A 307 -0.15 -2.61 -7.09
C PHE A 307 -0.67 -3.97 -6.61
N TRP A 308 -1.57 -4.00 -5.61
CA TRP A 308 -2.19 -5.25 -5.15
C TRP A 308 -3.02 -5.93 -6.24
N ILE A 309 -3.82 -5.16 -6.97
CA ILE A 309 -4.69 -5.69 -8.02
C ILE A 309 -3.87 -6.16 -9.23
N GLU A 310 -2.86 -5.41 -9.66
CA GLU A 310 -2.13 -5.69 -10.90
C GLU A 310 -0.95 -6.65 -10.71
N LYS A 311 -0.23 -6.59 -9.58
CA LYS A 311 0.94 -7.46 -9.34
C LYS A 311 0.58 -8.76 -8.63
N TYR A 312 -0.46 -8.75 -7.80
CA TYR A 312 -0.91 -9.91 -7.04
C TYR A 312 -2.28 -10.44 -7.45
N HIS A 313 -2.93 -9.82 -8.45
CA HIS A 313 -4.22 -10.24 -8.99
C HIS A 313 -5.36 -10.22 -7.94
N ILE A 314 -5.29 -9.37 -6.92
CA ILE A 314 -6.39 -9.22 -5.96
C ILE A 314 -7.69 -8.80 -6.66
N ASP A 315 -8.79 -9.49 -6.37
CA ASP A 315 -10.12 -9.26 -6.98
C ASP A 315 -10.94 -8.20 -6.26
N GLY A 316 -10.52 -7.76 -5.07
CA GLY A 316 -11.19 -6.67 -4.40
C GLY A 316 -10.45 -6.09 -3.21
N LEU A 317 -10.75 -4.84 -2.90
CA LEU A 317 -10.18 -4.13 -1.75
C LEU A 317 -11.32 -3.71 -0.82
N ARG A 318 -11.25 -4.14 0.44
CA ARG A 318 -12.17 -3.68 1.49
C ARG A 318 -11.47 -2.64 2.37
N VAL A 319 -12.08 -1.48 2.52
CA VAL A 319 -11.59 -0.38 3.34
C VAL A 319 -12.37 -0.34 4.64
N ASP A 320 -11.67 -0.60 5.74
CA ASP A 320 -12.21 -0.48 7.10
C ASP A 320 -12.31 0.99 7.54
N ALA A 321 -13.28 1.28 8.41
CA ALA A 321 -13.42 2.54 9.11
C ALA A 321 -13.37 3.78 8.19
N VAL A 322 -14.07 3.76 7.05
CA VAL A 322 -14.11 4.88 6.09
C VAL A 322 -14.58 6.18 6.77
N ALA A 323 -15.43 6.09 7.79
CA ALA A 323 -15.83 7.23 8.61
C ALA A 323 -14.63 7.98 9.22
N SER A 324 -13.56 7.28 9.62
CA SER A 324 -12.34 7.88 10.17
C SER A 324 -11.64 8.79 9.17
N MET A 325 -11.79 8.52 7.87
CA MET A 325 -11.25 9.34 6.79
C MET A 325 -12.17 10.53 6.49
N LEU A 326 -13.49 10.31 6.48
CA LEU A 326 -14.50 11.27 6.03
C LEU A 326 -14.76 12.42 7.01
N TYR A 327 -14.53 12.21 8.31
CA TYR A 327 -14.91 13.16 9.35
C TYR A 327 -13.68 13.79 10.01
N LEU A 328 -13.56 15.12 9.91
CA LEU A 328 -12.52 15.92 10.57
C LEU A 328 -12.64 15.88 12.10
N ASP A 329 -13.81 15.55 12.63
CA ASP A 329 -14.11 15.41 14.05
C ASP A 329 -14.14 13.95 14.55
N TYR A 330 -13.77 12.98 13.72
CA TYR A 330 -13.75 11.57 14.12
C TYR A 330 -12.84 11.32 15.33
N GLY A 331 -13.42 10.83 16.44
CA GLY A 331 -12.71 10.61 17.71
C GLY A 331 -12.26 11.90 18.41
N ARG A 332 -12.78 13.07 18.04
CA ARG A 332 -12.34 14.38 18.56
C ARG A 332 -13.50 15.12 19.22
N ARG A 333 -13.21 15.86 20.30
CA ARG A 333 -14.19 16.71 20.99
C ARG A 333 -14.26 18.10 20.38
N ASP A 334 -15.29 18.86 20.72
CA ASP A 334 -15.41 20.27 20.36
C ASP A 334 -14.15 21.06 20.75
N GLY A 335 -13.67 21.88 19.82
CA GLY A 335 -12.42 22.65 19.96
C GLY A 335 -11.13 21.86 19.68
N GLN A 336 -11.21 20.54 19.42
CA GLN A 336 -10.05 19.70 19.09
C GLN A 336 -9.91 19.41 17.58
N TRP A 337 -10.79 19.96 16.75
CA TRP A 337 -10.79 19.81 15.29
C TRP A 337 -11.08 21.17 14.61
N VAL A 338 -10.84 21.25 13.31
CA VAL A 338 -11.07 22.46 12.50
C VAL A 338 -12.02 22.14 11.34
N PRO A 339 -13.04 22.95 11.08
CA PRO A 339 -13.94 22.73 9.95
C PRO A 339 -13.25 22.90 8.60
N ASN A 340 -13.84 22.28 7.58
CA ASN A 340 -13.42 22.48 6.20
C ASN A 340 -13.71 23.91 5.73
N LYS A 341 -13.24 24.26 4.52
CA LYS A 341 -13.42 25.59 3.91
C LYS A 341 -14.89 26.06 3.75
N TYR A 342 -15.87 25.17 3.93
CA TYR A 342 -17.30 25.47 3.87
C TYR A 342 -17.97 25.48 5.26
N GLY A 343 -17.21 25.30 6.35
CA GLY A 343 -17.72 25.30 7.72
C GLY A 343 -18.24 23.95 8.23
N GLY A 344 -18.16 22.88 7.43
CA GLY A 344 -18.60 21.53 7.82
C GLY A 344 -17.46 20.65 8.35
N ASN A 345 -17.80 19.45 8.83
CA ASN A 345 -16.83 18.46 9.32
C ASN A 345 -16.37 17.43 8.27
N GLY A 346 -16.90 17.47 7.05
CA GLY A 346 -16.45 16.59 5.97
C GLY A 346 -15.00 16.87 5.56
N ASN A 347 -14.16 15.86 5.52
CA ASN A 347 -12.78 15.92 5.05
C ASN A 347 -12.75 15.86 3.52
N LEU A 348 -12.73 17.03 2.89
CA LEU A 348 -12.87 17.15 1.43
C LEU A 348 -11.74 16.46 0.67
N GLU A 349 -10.53 16.46 1.23
CA GLU A 349 -9.37 15.82 0.62
C GLU A 349 -9.49 14.30 0.64
N ALA A 350 -9.98 13.71 1.73
CA ALA A 350 -10.26 12.28 1.79
C ALA A 350 -11.40 11.88 0.84
N MET A 351 -12.46 12.70 0.74
CA MET A 351 -13.55 12.47 -0.21
C MET A 351 -13.04 12.46 -1.66
N GLU A 352 -12.21 13.44 -2.04
CA GLU A 352 -11.63 13.49 -3.38
C GLU A 352 -10.67 12.33 -3.65
N PHE A 353 -9.84 11.97 -2.67
CA PHE A 353 -8.98 10.79 -2.75
C PHE A 353 -9.78 9.50 -3.02
N LEU A 354 -10.84 9.24 -2.26
CA LEU A 354 -11.68 8.05 -2.43
C LEU A 354 -12.37 8.03 -3.81
N ARG A 355 -12.86 9.19 -4.26
CA ARG A 355 -13.46 9.35 -5.60
C ARG A 355 -12.45 9.06 -6.71
N HIS A 356 -11.24 9.61 -6.58
CA HIS A 356 -10.16 9.42 -7.56
C HIS A 356 -9.71 7.96 -7.59
N LEU A 357 -9.46 7.36 -6.43
CA LEU A 357 -9.12 5.94 -6.28
C LEU A 357 -10.15 5.07 -7.00
N ASN A 358 -11.43 5.18 -6.63
CA ASN A 358 -12.48 4.32 -7.17
C ASN A 358 -12.70 4.55 -8.66
N SER A 359 -12.59 5.80 -9.15
CA SER A 359 -12.66 6.08 -10.59
C SER A 359 -11.55 5.36 -11.36
N ILE A 360 -10.33 5.35 -10.83
CA ILE A 360 -9.19 4.70 -11.48
C ILE A 360 -9.27 3.18 -11.38
N VAL A 361 -9.64 2.62 -10.24
CA VAL A 361 -9.84 1.16 -10.08
C VAL A 361 -10.91 0.68 -11.06
N ASN A 362 -12.08 1.33 -11.12
CA ASN A 362 -13.15 0.94 -12.02
C ASN A 362 -12.76 1.02 -13.51
N LYS A 363 -11.95 2.01 -13.90
CA LYS A 363 -11.52 2.20 -15.31
C LYS A 363 -10.40 1.26 -15.71
N ARG A 364 -9.43 1.02 -14.82
CA ARG A 364 -8.18 0.31 -15.13
C ARG A 364 -8.23 -1.17 -14.74
N CYS A 365 -8.99 -1.49 -13.70
CA CYS A 365 -9.11 -2.83 -13.14
C CYS A 365 -10.60 -3.26 -13.01
N PRO A 366 -11.36 -3.34 -14.12
CA PRO A 366 -12.79 -3.69 -14.07
C PRO A 366 -13.08 -5.09 -13.49
N GLN A 367 -12.06 -5.96 -13.42
CA GLN A 367 -12.14 -7.25 -12.73
C GLN A 367 -12.23 -7.12 -11.21
N ALA A 368 -11.81 -5.99 -10.63
CA ALA A 368 -11.73 -5.80 -9.19
C ALA A 368 -12.88 -4.93 -8.65
N ILE A 369 -13.27 -5.19 -7.40
CA ILE A 369 -14.29 -4.42 -6.67
C ILE A 369 -13.67 -3.62 -5.52
N THR A 370 -14.35 -2.57 -5.08
CA THR A 370 -14.04 -1.90 -3.82
C THR A 370 -15.21 -1.95 -2.87
N ILE A 371 -14.94 -2.24 -1.59
CA ILE A 371 -15.93 -2.42 -0.54
C ILE A 371 -15.61 -1.43 0.59
N ALA A 372 -16.60 -0.68 1.05
CA ALA A 372 -16.47 0.21 2.19
C ALA A 372 -17.16 -0.35 3.43
N GLU A 373 -16.47 -0.34 4.57
CA GLU A 373 -17.13 -0.27 5.86
C GLU A 373 -17.23 1.20 6.26
N GLU A 374 -18.45 1.69 6.40
CA GLU A 374 -18.73 3.08 6.76
C GLU A 374 -19.88 3.07 7.77
N SER A 375 -19.51 3.24 9.04
CA SER A 375 -20.39 3.06 10.20
C SER A 375 -21.29 4.26 10.51
N THR A 376 -21.27 5.31 9.69
CA THR A 376 -22.23 6.42 9.78
C THR A 376 -23.27 6.32 8.67
N ALA A 377 -24.17 7.30 8.64
CA ALA A 377 -25.17 7.44 7.59
C ALA A 377 -24.66 8.29 6.41
N TRP A 378 -23.35 8.22 6.08
CA TRP A 378 -22.82 8.99 4.95
C TRP A 378 -23.55 8.59 3.65
N PRO A 379 -24.13 9.55 2.91
CA PRO A 379 -24.90 9.23 1.72
C PRO A 379 -23.98 8.87 0.54
N ASN A 380 -24.50 8.08 -0.41
CA ASN A 380 -23.83 7.78 -1.69
C ASN A 380 -22.43 7.16 -1.55
N VAL A 381 -22.16 6.35 -0.52
CA VAL A 381 -20.86 5.66 -0.37
C VAL A 381 -20.58 4.74 -1.56
N SER A 382 -21.56 3.91 -1.94
CA SER A 382 -21.45 2.99 -3.07
C SER A 382 -22.26 3.45 -4.29
N GLY A 383 -21.69 3.32 -5.48
CA GLY A 383 -22.30 3.74 -6.76
C GLY A 383 -21.28 4.28 -7.74
N ASP A 384 -21.77 4.81 -8.87
CA ASP A 384 -20.92 5.45 -9.88
C ASP A 384 -20.57 6.89 -9.46
N VAL A 385 -19.27 7.21 -9.47
CA VAL A 385 -18.74 8.56 -9.18
C VAL A 385 -19.21 9.59 -10.20
N GLU A 386 -19.51 9.14 -11.43
CA GLU A 386 -19.93 9.97 -12.56
C GLU A 386 -21.46 10.10 -12.68
N ASP A 387 -22.26 9.42 -11.82
CA ASP A 387 -23.73 9.53 -11.84
C ASP A 387 -24.18 10.94 -11.41
N PRO A 388 -24.79 11.74 -12.32
CA PRO A 388 -25.20 13.11 -12.01
C PRO A 388 -26.29 13.19 -10.95
N ASN A 389 -27.01 12.10 -10.67
CA ASN A 389 -28.04 12.04 -9.64
C ASN A 389 -27.47 11.69 -8.25
N ARG A 390 -26.21 11.25 -8.17
CA ARG A 390 -25.54 10.88 -6.92
C ARG A 390 -24.42 11.85 -6.59
N ASN A 391 -24.81 13.12 -6.37
CA ASN A 391 -23.84 14.14 -5.99
C ASN A 391 -23.02 13.70 -4.77
N GLY A 392 -21.70 13.84 -4.86
CA GLY A 392 -20.77 13.45 -3.79
C GLY A 392 -20.56 11.94 -3.62
N CYS A 393 -20.96 11.08 -4.58
CA CYS A 393 -20.70 9.64 -4.48
C CYS A 393 -19.21 9.32 -4.31
N LEU A 394 -18.86 8.38 -3.43
CA LEU A 394 -17.46 8.00 -3.17
C LEU A 394 -16.92 6.95 -4.15
N GLY A 395 -17.81 6.21 -4.84
CA GLY A 395 -17.42 5.32 -5.93
C GLY A 395 -17.22 3.86 -5.57
N PHE A 396 -17.47 3.45 -4.32
CA PHE A 396 -17.31 2.06 -3.93
C PHE A 396 -18.30 1.15 -4.67
N THR A 397 -17.89 -0.08 -4.98
CA THR A 397 -18.80 -1.09 -5.54
C THR A 397 -19.86 -1.49 -4.51
N PHE A 398 -19.44 -1.76 -3.27
CA PHE A 398 -20.32 -2.18 -2.18
C PHE A 398 -20.05 -1.40 -0.88
N LYS A 399 -21.05 -1.35 0.00
CA LYS A 399 -20.93 -0.87 1.39
C LYS A 399 -21.44 -1.96 2.33
N TRP A 400 -20.69 -2.27 3.39
CA TRP A 400 -21.17 -3.11 4.49
C TRP A 400 -22.40 -2.48 5.17
N ASN A 401 -23.45 -3.27 5.37
CA ASN A 401 -24.66 -2.81 6.02
C ASN A 401 -24.57 -3.01 7.54
N MET A 402 -23.87 -2.09 8.21
CA MET A 402 -23.66 -2.13 9.66
C MET A 402 -24.98 -2.05 10.44
N GLY A 403 -25.96 -1.29 9.95
CA GLY A 403 -27.29 -1.21 10.56
C GLY A 403 -28.01 -2.57 10.57
N TRP A 404 -28.01 -3.27 9.44
CA TRP A 404 -28.54 -4.63 9.37
C TRP A 404 -27.82 -5.59 10.32
N MET A 405 -26.49 -5.53 10.42
CA MET A 405 -25.76 -6.38 11.36
C MET A 405 -26.19 -6.14 12.81
N HIS A 406 -26.33 -4.88 13.23
CA HIS A 406 -26.80 -4.50 14.56
C HIS A 406 -28.27 -4.87 14.84
N ASP A 407 -29.12 -4.95 13.82
CA ASP A 407 -30.52 -5.34 14.00
C ASP A 407 -30.69 -6.85 14.28
N PHE A 408 -29.71 -7.69 13.90
CA PHE A 408 -29.82 -9.16 13.98
C PHE A 408 -28.99 -9.84 15.08
N LEU A 409 -27.96 -9.18 15.63
CA LEU A 409 -27.10 -9.67 16.73
C LEU A 409 -27.40 -8.93 18.02
#